data_AF-A0A7S1DRL4-F1
#
_entry.id   AF-A0A7S1DRL4-F1
#
_cell.length_a   1.000
_cell.length_b   1.000
_cell.length_c   1.000
_cell.angle_alpha   90.00
_cell.angle_beta   90.00
_cell.angle_gamma   90.00
#
_symmetry.space_group_name_H-M   'P 1'
#
loop_
_entity.id
_entity.type
_entity.pdbx_description
1 polymer ?
#
loop_
_entity_poly.entity_id
_entity_poly.type
_entity_poly.pdbx_seq_one_letter_code
_entity_poly.pdbx_strand_id
1 'polypeptide(L)'
;MAGMSTRRPLEPLTLPPYDFEDVPNANRDLSDSVVVKLCSRDKWLQHLSSMLLLCNESANRRARKLARDKGHTGPVGSAGKPLGLEYMADRLDTDDPMWGYQIRTLSEGWLQGFITITTFTVWQRNFRWDSRAPENGVVLAEMEG
;
A
#
# COMPACT_ATOMS: atom_id res chain seq x y z
N MET A 1 19.13 3.89 -23.36
CA MET A 1 19.67 4.88 -22.41
C MET A 1 19.33 4.43 -21.00
N ALA A 2 20.33 4.05 -20.20
CA ALA A 2 20.13 3.70 -18.80
C ALA A 2 19.86 4.99 -18.01
N GLY A 3 18.60 5.24 -17.66
CA GLY A 3 18.26 6.33 -16.76
C GLY A 3 18.86 6.03 -15.38
N MET A 4 19.82 6.85 -14.93
CA MET A 4 20.21 6.88 -13.53
C MET A 4 18.97 7.22 -12.71
N SER A 5 18.47 6.24 -11.95
CA SER A 5 17.43 6.46 -10.95
C SER A 5 18.00 7.40 -9.88
N THR A 6 17.63 8.67 -9.97
CA THR A 6 17.90 9.64 -8.91
C THR A 6 16.75 9.53 -7.92
N ARG A 7 17.06 9.08 -6.70
CA ARG A 7 16.06 9.07 -5.61
C ARG A 7 15.52 10.47 -5.46
N ARG A 8 14.20 10.62 -5.56
CA ARG A 8 13.58 11.93 -5.35
C ARG A 8 13.67 12.28 -3.86
N PRO A 9 14.01 13.52 -3.50
CA PRO A 9 13.87 13.95 -2.11
C PRO A 9 12.39 13.84 -1.73
N LEU A 10 12.10 13.08 -0.67
CA LEU A 10 10.74 13.00 -0.13
C LEU A 10 10.42 14.33 0.55
N GLU A 11 9.33 14.96 0.11
CA GLU A 11 8.77 16.10 0.84
C GLU A 11 8.30 15.67 2.24
N PRO A 12 8.26 16.61 3.21
CA PRO A 12 7.71 16.32 4.53
C PRO A 12 6.30 15.71 4.42
N LEU A 13 6.09 14.59 5.11
CA LEU A 13 4.82 13.89 5.09
C LEU A 13 3.73 14.73 5.74
N THR A 14 2.66 15.00 5.00
CA THR A 14 1.46 15.65 5.54
C THR A 14 0.60 14.62 6.25
N LEU A 15 0.31 14.80 7.53
CA LEU A 15 -0.58 13.90 8.26
C LEU A 15 -2.04 14.13 7.84
N PRO A 16 -2.86 13.06 7.75
CA PRO A 16 -4.28 13.21 7.51
C PRO A 16 -4.96 13.91 8.71
N PRO A 17 -6.00 14.71 8.47
CA PRO A 17 -6.69 15.49 9.52
C PRO A 17 -7.72 14.64 10.30
N TYR A 18 -7.55 13.32 10.35
CA TYR A 18 -8.45 12.37 10.99
C TYR A 18 -7.67 11.18 11.56
N ASP A 19 -8.22 10.56 12.60
CA ASP A 19 -7.65 9.39 13.23
C ASP A 19 -8.12 8.10 12.56
N PHE A 20 -7.20 7.20 12.26
CA PHE A 20 -7.54 5.95 11.56
C PHE A 20 -8.34 4.98 12.43
N GLU A 21 -8.30 5.11 13.75
CA GLU A 21 -9.15 4.35 14.67
C GLU A 21 -10.64 4.59 14.40
N ASP A 22 -11.01 5.82 14.01
CA ASP A 22 -12.38 6.23 13.73
C ASP A 22 -12.86 5.86 12.32
N VAL A 23 -11.96 5.43 11.43
CA VAL A 23 -12.31 5.12 10.04
C VAL A 23 -13.04 3.77 9.97
N PRO A 24 -14.30 3.71 9.53
CA PRO A 24 -15.04 2.45 9.45
C PRO A 24 -14.42 1.51 8.40
N ASN A 25 -14.52 0.20 8.61
CA ASN A 25 -14.15 -0.76 7.58
C ASN A 25 -15.06 -0.59 6.36
N ALA A 26 -14.49 -0.72 5.15
CA ALA A 26 -15.29 -0.75 3.94
C ALA A 26 -16.22 -1.98 3.93
N ASN A 27 -17.48 -1.76 3.55
CA ASN A 27 -18.44 -2.85 3.39
C ASN A 27 -18.06 -3.73 2.20
N ARG A 28 -18.47 -5.01 2.22
CA ARG A 28 -18.12 -5.98 1.16
C ARG A 28 -18.73 -5.62 -0.19
N ASP A 29 -19.88 -4.97 -0.17
CA ASP A 29 -20.57 -4.42 -1.33
C ASP A 29 -20.15 -2.97 -1.65
N LEU A 30 -19.20 -2.41 -0.89
CA LEU A 30 -18.74 -1.03 -0.97
C LEU A 30 -19.84 0.01 -0.70
N SER A 31 -20.95 -0.36 -0.06
CA SER A 31 -21.91 0.62 0.46
C SER A 31 -21.21 1.63 1.36
N ASP A 32 -21.62 2.89 1.26
CA ASP A 32 -21.03 4.04 1.96
C ASP A 32 -19.54 4.30 1.66
N SER A 33 -19.01 3.69 0.60
CA SER A 33 -17.63 3.83 0.17
C SER A 33 -17.56 4.25 -1.30
N VAL A 34 -16.47 4.92 -1.68
CA VAL A 34 -16.17 5.31 -3.06
C VAL A 34 -14.80 4.77 -3.48
N VAL A 35 -14.73 4.25 -4.71
CA VAL A 35 -13.48 3.78 -5.32
C VAL A 35 -12.89 4.89 -6.18
N VAL A 36 -11.67 5.30 -5.86
CA VAL A 36 -10.94 6.35 -6.57
C VAL A 36 -9.74 5.75 -7.28
N LYS A 37 -9.68 5.92 -8.61
CA LYS A 37 -8.52 5.49 -9.41
C LYS A 37 -7.40 6.53 -9.30
N LEU A 38 -6.19 6.07 -8.97
CA LEU A 38 -4.99 6.91 -8.92
C LEU A 38 -3.99 6.43 -9.97
N CYS A 39 -3.68 7.29 -10.93
CA CYS A 39 -2.70 7.01 -12.00
C CYS A 39 -1.44 7.89 -11.90
N SER A 40 -1.33 8.73 -10.87
CA SER A 40 -0.21 9.65 -10.69
C SER A 40 0.62 9.24 -9.48
N ARG A 41 1.92 9.08 -9.68
CA ARG A 41 2.91 8.81 -8.63
C ARG A 41 2.91 9.91 -7.57
N ASP A 42 2.79 11.17 -7.97
CA ASP A 42 2.82 12.30 -7.04
C ASP A 42 1.61 12.25 -6.10
N LYS A 43 0.42 11.85 -6.61
CA LYS A 43 -0.75 11.61 -5.75
C LYS A 43 -0.54 10.46 -4.78
N TRP A 44 0.14 9.39 -5.19
CA TRP A 44 0.48 8.31 -4.28
C TRP A 44 1.44 8.77 -3.18
N LEU A 45 2.48 9.54 -3.52
CA LEU A 45 3.42 10.10 -2.55
C LEU A 45 2.75 11.09 -1.58
N GLN A 46 1.81 11.91 -2.06
CA GLN A 46 0.99 12.79 -1.21
C GLN A 46 0.15 12.01 -0.18
N HIS A 47 -0.24 10.78 -0.49
CA HIS A 47 -1.03 9.93 0.40
C HIS A 47 -0.20 8.92 1.21
N LEU A 48 1.14 8.95 1.11
CA LEU A 48 2.04 7.98 1.74
C LEU A 48 1.84 7.90 3.27
N SER A 49 1.69 9.04 3.94
CA SER A 49 1.38 9.10 5.39
C SER A 49 0.08 8.39 5.74
N SER A 50 -0.98 8.63 4.96
CA SER A 50 -2.30 8.02 5.15
C SER A 50 -2.25 6.52 4.92
N MET A 51 -1.50 6.07 3.91
CA MET A 51 -1.31 4.65 3.64
C MET A 51 -0.55 3.95 4.78
N LEU A 52 0.50 4.58 5.32
CA LEU A 52 1.26 4.06 6.46
C LEU A 52 0.36 3.91 7.70
N LEU A 53 -0.38 4.96 8.05
CA LEU A 53 -1.27 4.96 9.22
C LEU A 53 -2.39 3.94 9.07
N LEU A 54 -2.95 3.77 7.86
CA LEU A 54 -3.91 2.71 7.57
C LEU A 54 -3.31 1.31 7.80
N CYS A 55 -2.07 1.07 7.35
CA CYS A 55 -1.40 -0.21 7.58
C CYS A 55 -1.18 -0.49 9.07
N ASN A 56 -0.77 0.52 9.83
CA ASN A 56 -0.63 0.43 11.29
C ASN A 56 -1.96 0.09 11.96
N GLU A 57 -3.02 0.82 11.60
CA GLU A 57 -4.34 0.58 12.18
C GLU A 57 -4.92 -0.79 11.77
N SER A 58 -4.69 -1.22 10.52
CA SER A 58 -5.10 -2.54 10.05
C SER A 58 -4.41 -3.66 10.85
N ALA A 59 -3.12 -3.49 11.16
CA ALA A 59 -2.39 -4.42 12.03
C ALA A 59 -2.94 -4.41 13.46
N ASN A 60 -3.26 -3.23 14.01
CA ASN A 60 -3.88 -3.08 15.33
C ASN A 60 -5.26 -3.75 15.40
N ARG A 61 -6.14 -3.53 14.41
CA ARG A 61 -7.45 -4.19 14.32
C ARG A 61 -7.33 -5.71 14.28
N ARG A 62 -6.38 -6.23 13.48
CA ARG A 62 -6.12 -7.66 13.40
C ARG A 62 -5.63 -8.22 14.74
N ALA A 63 -4.71 -7.53 15.40
CA ALA A 63 -4.24 -7.89 16.73
C ALA A 63 -5.37 -7.93 17.76
N ARG A 64 -6.21 -6.89 17.83
CA ARG A 64 -7.38 -6.81 18.71
C ARG A 64 -8.36 -7.97 18.45
N LYS A 65 -8.65 -8.27 17.17
CA LYS A 65 -9.52 -9.39 16.79
C LYS A 65 -8.94 -10.74 17.23
N LEU A 66 -7.65 -10.98 17.00
CA LEU A 66 -6.98 -12.22 17.39
C LEU A 66 -6.94 -12.39 18.92
N ALA A 67 -6.68 -11.32 19.67
CA ALA A 67 -6.68 -11.33 21.13
C ALA A 67 -8.06 -11.73 21.68
N ARG A 68 -9.14 -11.17 21.10
CA ARG A 68 -10.53 -11.48 21.46
C ARG A 68 -10.90 -12.92 21.13
N ASP A 69 -10.55 -13.41 19.94
CA ASP A 69 -11.00 -14.71 19.45
C ASP A 69 -10.24 -15.90 20.09
N LYS A 70 -9.02 -15.69 20.61
CA LYS A 70 -8.18 -16.78 21.18
C LYS A 70 -7.93 -16.72 22.69
N GLY A 71 -8.50 -15.75 23.40
CA GLY A 71 -8.20 -15.53 24.83
C GLY A 71 -6.69 -15.42 25.12
N HIS A 72 -5.91 -15.02 24.12
CA HIS A 72 -4.45 -15.17 24.12
C HIS A 72 -3.83 -13.91 24.76
N THR A 73 -3.21 -14.11 25.93
CA THR A 73 -2.42 -13.11 26.66
C THR A 73 -0.94 -13.11 26.26
N GLY A 74 -0.59 -13.78 25.16
CA GLY A 74 0.77 -13.80 24.62
C GLY A 74 1.11 -12.51 23.86
N PRO A 75 2.41 -12.13 23.76
CA PRO A 75 2.81 -10.93 23.05
C PRO A 75 2.31 -10.99 21.60
N VAL A 76 1.78 -9.87 21.12
CA VAL A 76 1.24 -9.63 19.77
C VAL A 76 2.36 -9.68 18.70
N GLY A 77 3.40 -10.50 18.89
CA GLY A 77 4.58 -10.60 18.03
C GLY A 77 4.34 -11.34 16.71
N SER A 78 3.16 -11.95 16.51
CA SER A 78 2.78 -12.62 15.26
C SER A 78 1.89 -11.77 14.35
N ALA A 79 1.40 -10.60 14.81
CA ALA A 79 0.86 -9.61 13.88
C ALA A 79 2.07 -9.05 13.13
N GLY A 80 2.31 -9.54 11.91
CA GLY A 80 3.45 -9.13 11.09
C GLY A 80 3.61 -7.60 11.14
N LYS A 81 4.85 -7.15 11.35
CA LYS A 81 5.15 -5.71 11.46
C LYS A 81 4.47 -4.96 10.32
N PRO A 82 3.80 -3.83 10.59
CA PRO A 82 3.21 -3.01 9.54
C PRO A 82 4.25 -2.70 8.46
N LEU A 83 3.77 -2.53 7.23
CA LEU A 83 4.63 -2.22 6.10
C LEU A 83 5.42 -0.94 6.39
N GLY A 84 6.76 -1.02 6.35
CA GLY A 84 7.63 0.09 6.73
C GLY A 84 7.54 1.27 5.74
N LEU A 85 7.67 2.49 6.26
CA LEU A 85 7.62 3.72 5.47
C LEU A 85 8.66 3.74 4.36
N GLU A 86 9.88 3.32 4.68
CA GLU A 86 11.02 3.31 3.75
C GLU A 86 10.74 2.37 2.59
N TYR A 87 10.15 1.20 2.88
CA TYR A 87 9.76 0.26 1.84
C TYR A 87 8.68 0.86 0.94
N MET A 88 7.63 1.43 1.52
CA MET A 88 6.54 2.04 0.75
C MET A 88 7.04 3.20 -0.13
N ALA A 89 7.85 4.09 0.43
CA ALA A 89 8.43 5.21 -0.29
C ALA A 89 9.32 4.74 -1.46
N ASP A 90 10.18 3.75 -1.22
CA ASP A 90 11.06 3.19 -2.24
C ASP A 90 10.27 2.55 -3.38
N ARG A 91 9.18 1.81 -3.09
CA ARG A 91 8.29 1.25 -4.12
C ARG A 91 7.57 2.33 -4.93
N LEU A 92 7.00 3.34 -4.25
CA LEU A 92 6.29 4.43 -4.91
C LEU A 92 7.21 5.26 -5.80
N ASP A 93 8.46 5.50 -5.39
CA ASP A 93 9.43 6.26 -6.18
C ASP A 93 9.97 5.47 -7.38
N THR A 94 10.30 4.19 -7.18
CA THR A 94 11.09 3.41 -8.16
C THR A 94 10.30 2.50 -9.09
N ASP A 95 9.16 1.96 -8.64
CA ASP A 95 8.41 0.99 -9.45
C ASP A 95 7.61 1.71 -10.55
N ASP A 96 7.53 1.13 -11.76
CA ASP A 96 6.85 1.71 -12.92
C ASP A 96 6.25 0.61 -13.83
N PRO A 97 5.03 0.75 -14.39
CA PRO A 97 4.09 1.87 -14.23
C PRO A 97 3.45 1.89 -12.85
N MET A 98 3.27 3.07 -12.24
CA MET A 98 2.61 3.21 -10.93
C MET A 98 1.16 3.70 -11.07
N TRP A 99 0.19 2.84 -10.75
CA TRP A 99 -1.23 3.19 -10.70
C TRP A 99 -2.00 2.29 -9.72
N GLY A 100 -3.29 2.51 -9.50
CA GLY A 100 -4.12 1.65 -8.67
C GLY A 100 -5.39 2.31 -8.18
N TYR A 101 -5.89 1.86 -7.04
CA TYR A 101 -7.17 2.31 -6.48
C TYR A 101 -7.07 2.59 -4.97
N GLN A 102 -7.85 3.56 -4.52
CA GLN A 102 -8.14 3.82 -3.11
C GLN A 102 -9.62 3.63 -2.85
N ILE A 103 -9.96 3.08 -1.69
CA ILE A 103 -11.32 3.01 -1.17
C ILE A 103 -11.41 4.07 -0.07
N ARG A 104 -12.42 4.93 -0.17
CA ARG A 104 -12.64 6.02 0.77
C ARG A 104 -14.08 6.05 1.26
N THR A 105 -14.34 6.58 2.45
CA THR A 105 -15.71 6.81 2.91
C THR A 105 -16.42 7.79 1.97
N LEU A 106 -17.70 7.56 1.69
CA LEU A 106 -18.46 8.38 0.76
C LEU A 106 -18.70 9.80 1.32
N SER A 107 -18.96 9.93 2.62
CA SER A 107 -19.30 11.18 3.29
C SER A 107 -18.07 12.06 3.59
N GLU A 108 -17.03 11.50 4.24
CA GLU A 108 -15.87 12.27 4.71
C GLU A 108 -14.65 12.15 3.79
N GLY A 109 -14.61 11.14 2.91
CA GLY A 109 -13.46 10.88 2.05
C GLY A 109 -12.27 10.22 2.76
N TRP A 110 -12.47 9.63 3.94
CA TRP A 110 -11.40 9.00 4.73
C TRP A 110 -10.92 7.70 4.09
N LEU A 111 -9.61 7.46 4.10
CA LEU A 111 -9.01 6.30 3.45
C LEU A 111 -9.31 5.00 4.23
N GLN A 112 -10.02 4.07 3.61
CA GLN A 112 -10.36 2.76 4.18
C GLN A 112 -9.48 1.63 3.64
N GLY A 113 -8.94 1.79 2.43
CA GLY A 113 -8.19 0.76 1.72
C GLY A 113 -7.44 1.33 0.52
N PHE A 114 -6.39 0.65 0.09
CA PHE A 114 -5.73 0.96 -1.17
C PHE A 114 -5.12 -0.29 -1.80
N ILE A 115 -4.92 -0.24 -3.11
CA ILE A 115 -4.15 -1.21 -3.88
C ILE A 115 -3.29 -0.45 -4.88
N THR A 116 -1.99 -0.76 -4.88
CA THR A 116 -1.05 -0.29 -5.90
C THR A 116 -0.82 -1.42 -6.90
N ILE A 117 -0.73 -1.06 -8.17
CA ILE A 117 -0.47 -1.93 -9.31
C ILE A 117 0.76 -1.37 -9.98
N THR A 118 1.83 -2.14 -9.94
CA THR A 118 3.12 -1.73 -10.47
C THR A 118 3.97 -2.92 -10.90
N THR A 119 5.03 -2.67 -11.67
CA THR A 119 6.07 -3.67 -11.92
C THR A 119 7.14 -3.51 -10.87
N PHE A 120 7.23 -4.50 -9.98
CA PHE A 120 8.23 -4.50 -8.93
C PHE A 120 9.62 -4.52 -9.58
N THR A 121 10.41 -3.48 -9.32
CA THR A 121 11.73 -3.32 -9.93
C THR A 121 12.77 -3.16 -8.84
N VAL A 122 13.77 -4.05 -8.84
CA VAL A 122 14.93 -3.93 -7.95
C VAL A 122 16.04 -3.25 -8.73
N TRP A 123 16.45 -2.08 -8.25
CA TRP A 123 17.59 -1.34 -8.80
C TRP A 123 18.81 -1.57 -7.91
N GLN A 124 19.80 -2.29 -8.41
CA GLN A 124 21.17 -2.24 -7.91
C GLN A 124 22.08 -1.56 -8.94
N ARG A 125 23.22 -1.03 -8.47
CA ARG A 125 24.13 -0.18 -9.25
C ARG A 125 24.53 -0.77 -10.62
N ASN A 126 24.60 -2.10 -10.72
CA ASN A 126 24.93 -2.84 -11.94
C ASN A 126 23.87 -3.88 -12.35
N PHE A 127 22.70 -3.92 -11.70
CA PHE A 127 21.72 -4.99 -11.91
C PHE A 127 20.29 -4.43 -11.81
N ARG A 128 19.52 -4.62 -12.88
CA ARG A 128 18.09 -4.34 -12.94
C ARG A 128 17.39 -5.67 -13.14
N TRP A 129 16.48 -6.00 -12.23
CA TRP A 129 15.54 -7.09 -12.38
C TRP A 129 14.13 -6.53 -12.20
N ASP A 130 13.24 -6.88 -13.12
CA ASP A 130 11.83 -6.53 -13.03
C ASP A 130 10.98 -7.79 -12.96
N SER A 131 9.79 -7.66 -12.39
CA SER A 131 8.85 -8.79 -12.25
C SER A 131 8.22 -9.23 -13.58
N ARG A 132 8.73 -8.80 -14.74
CA ARG A 132 8.32 -9.27 -16.08
C ARG A 132 9.44 -10.05 -16.77
N ALA A 133 10.63 -10.09 -16.20
CA ALA A 133 11.77 -10.84 -16.72
C ALA A 133 11.42 -12.35 -16.81
N PRO A 134 11.67 -13.06 -17.92
CA PRO A 134 11.35 -14.48 -18.08
C PRO A 134 11.89 -15.38 -16.97
N GLU A 135 12.99 -14.97 -16.35
CA GLU A 135 13.66 -15.67 -15.26
C GLU A 135 12.93 -15.56 -13.91
N ASN A 136 11.82 -14.80 -13.84
CA ASN A 136 11.03 -14.62 -12.63
C ASN A 136 10.16 -15.84 -12.26
N GLY A 137 9.99 -16.80 -13.17
CA GLY A 137 9.14 -17.98 -12.99
C GLY A 137 7.63 -17.68 -12.89
N VAL A 138 7.20 -16.44 -13.13
CA VAL A 138 5.78 -16.04 -13.15
C VAL A 138 5.26 -16.23 -14.57
N VAL A 139 4.69 -17.40 -14.82
CA VAL A 139 4.05 -17.71 -16.11
C VAL A 139 2.76 -16.91 -16.20
N LEU A 140 2.61 -16.06 -17.22
CA LEU A 140 1.34 -15.42 -17.51
C LEU A 140 0.34 -16.52 -17.87
N ALA A 141 -0.61 -16.80 -16.99
CA ALA A 141 -1.74 -17.64 -17.34
C ALA A 141 -2.53 -16.89 -18.42
N GLU A 142 -2.50 -17.39 -19.65
CA GLU A 142 -3.41 -16.95 -20.70
C GLU A 142 -4.82 -17.28 -20.20
N MET A 143 -5.59 -16.24 -19.86
CA MET A 143 -7.03 -16.40 -19.67
C MET A 143 -7.62 -16.54 -21.07
N GLU A 144 -7.72 -17.78 -21.55
CA GLU A 144 -8.58 -18.10 -22.69
C GLU A 144 -10.01 -17.67 -22.33
N GLY A 145 -10.55 -16.76 -23.14
CA GLY A 145 -11.92 -16.27 -23.05
C GLY A 145 -12.94 -17.25 -23.61
#